data_AF-X1LGL4-F1
#
_entry.id   AF-X1LGL4-F1
#
_cell.length_a   1.000
_cell.length_b   1.000
_cell.length_c   1.000
_cell.angle_alpha   90.00
_cell.angle_beta   90.00
_cell.angle_gamma   90.00
#
_symmetry.space_group_name_H-M   'P 1'
#
loop_
_entity.id
_entity.type
_entity.pdbx_description
1 polymer ?
#
loop_
_entity_poly.entity_id
_entity_poly.type
_entity_poly.pdbx_seq_one_letter_code
_entity_poly.pdbx_strand_id
1 'polypeptide(L)' 'ELKKLVKDIGFKIIKSKYTFGFFGKLAWELDRLTDSYRKIKLCLMPLLKIFGRIDTIVKNKNGNILIIGEK' A
#
# COMPACT_ATOMS: atom_id res chain seq x y z
N GLU A 1 13.35 1.18 -11.79
CA GLU A 1 14.43 2.06 -11.28
C GLU A 1 14.80 1.76 -9.83
N LEU A 2 13.86 1.85 -8.86
CA LEU A 2 14.17 1.62 -7.44
C LEU A 2 14.83 0.26 -7.12
N LYS A 3 14.36 -0.83 -7.75
CA LYS A 3 14.98 -2.16 -7.58
C LYS A 3 16.43 -2.22 -8.08
N LYS A 4 16.78 -1.39 -9.07
CA LYS A 4 18.15 -1.34 -9.61
C LYS A 4 19.05 -0.59 -8.62
N LEU A 5 18.62 0.58 -8.17
CA LEU A 5 19.27 1.36 -7.11
C LEU A 5 19.56 0.53 -5.85
N VAL A 6 18.57 -0.22 -5.35
CA VAL A 6 18.75 -1.05 -4.15
C VAL A 6 19.79 -2.17 -4.38
N LYS A 7 19.82 -2.76 -5.57
CA LYS A 7 20.86 -3.74 -5.95
C LYS A 7 22.24 -3.09 -6.07
N ASP A 8 22.31 -1.90 -6.67
CA ASP A 8 23.57 -1.16 -6.87
C ASP A 8 24.20 -0.73 -5.53
N ILE A 9 23.38 -0.52 -4.48
CA ILE A 9 23.83 -0.26 -3.09
C ILE A 9 24.38 -1.54 -2.42
N GLY A 10 24.20 -2.71 -3.04
CA GLY A 10 24.71 -3.99 -2.55
C GLY A 10 23.67 -4.86 -1.82
N PHE A 11 22.39 -4.48 -1.81
CA PHE A 11 21.35 -5.32 -1.21
C PHE A 11 20.89 -6.43 -2.17
N LYS A 12 20.74 -7.63 -1.64
CA LYS A 12 20.06 -8.73 -2.32
C LYS A 12 18.55 -8.61 -2.11
N ILE A 13 17.82 -8.35 -3.19
CA ILE A 13 16.34 -8.30 -3.14
C ILE A 13 15.78 -9.72 -3.02
N ILE A 14 15.23 -10.05 -1.86
CA ILE A 14 14.54 -11.33 -1.59
C ILE A 14 13.13 -11.29 -2.17
N LYS A 15 12.40 -10.19 -1.95
CA LYS A 15 11.03 -10.03 -2.40
C LYS A 15 10.74 -8.57 -2.74
N SER A 16 9.95 -8.36 -3.78
CA SER A 16 9.41 -7.04 -4.11
C SER A 16 7.95 -7.17 -4.48
N LYS A 17 7.08 -6.32 -3.94
CA LYS A 17 5.65 -6.32 -4.24
C LYS A 17 5.14 -4.89 -4.34
N TYR A 18 4.24 -4.64 -5.29
CA TYR A 18 3.49 -3.38 -5.33
C TYR A 18 2.34 -3.42 -4.30
N THR A 19 2.21 -2.33 -3.57
CA THR A 19 1.22 -2.06 -2.52
C THR A 19 0.56 -0.72 -2.82
N PHE A 20 -0.55 -0.38 -2.17
CA PHE A 20 -1.30 0.84 -2.50
C PHE A 20 -1.70 0.87 -3.98
N GLY A 21 -2.31 -0.20 -4.45
CA GLY A 21 -2.95 -0.24 -5.76
C GLY A 21 -4.28 0.49 -5.74
N PHE A 22 -5.26 0.05 -6.54
CA PHE A 22 -6.55 0.73 -6.64
C PHE A 22 -7.29 0.81 -5.30
N PHE A 23 -7.45 -0.32 -4.61
CA PHE A 23 -8.19 -0.37 -3.34
C PHE A 23 -7.43 0.30 -2.19
N GLY A 24 -6.10 0.17 -2.14
CA GLY A 24 -5.29 0.87 -1.16
C GLY A 24 -5.33 2.38 -1.33
N LYS A 25 -5.26 2.87 -2.57
CA LYS A 25 -5.40 4.29 -2.89
C LYS A 25 -6.79 4.81 -2.58
N LEU A 26 -7.84 4.10 -2.97
CA LEU A 26 -9.23 4.47 -2.69
C LEU A 26 -9.49 4.53 -1.18
N ALA A 27 -9.01 3.54 -0.41
CA ALA A 27 -9.13 3.53 1.04
C ALA A 27 -8.44 4.75 1.66
N TRP A 28 -7.25 5.10 1.18
CA TRP A 28 -6.51 6.26 1.67
C TRP A 28 -7.19 7.59 1.33
N GLU A 29 -7.71 7.72 0.11
CA GLU A 29 -8.47 8.91 -0.31
C GLU A 29 -9.74 9.08 0.54
N LEU A 30 -10.48 8.00 0.78
CA LEU A 30 -11.68 8.02 1.64
C LEU A 30 -11.34 8.35 3.10
N ASP A 31 -10.25 7.80 3.64
CA ASP A 31 -9.79 8.12 5.01
C ASP A 31 -9.48 9.61 5.14
N ARG A 32 -8.77 10.18 4.15
CA ARG A 32 -8.45 11.62 4.11
C ARG A 32 -9.68 12.51 3.95
N LEU A 33 -10.60 12.14 3.05
CA LEU A 33 -11.83 12.92 2.84
C LEU A 33 -12.71 12.95 4.09
N THR A 34 -12.64 11.91 4.92
CA THR A 34 -13.45 11.79 6.13
C THR A 34 -12.72 12.17 7.42
N ASP A 35 -11.50 12.69 7.32
CA ASP A 35 -10.66 13.00 8.48
C ASP A 35 -11.29 14.06 9.40
N SER A 36 -11.92 15.08 8.81
CA SER A 36 -12.68 16.11 9.53
C SER A 36 -13.99 15.59 10.14
N TYR A 37 -14.46 14.40 9.75
CA TYR A 37 -15.76 13.83 10.12
C TYR A 37 -15.60 12.54 10.92
N ARG A 38 -15.12 12.65 12.16
CA ARG A 38 -14.79 11.50 13.03
C ARG A 38 -15.87 10.41 13.09
N LYS A 39 -17.16 10.79 13.15
CA LYS A 39 -18.28 9.82 13.19
C LYS A 39 -18.42 9.04 11.88
N ILE A 40 -18.27 9.69 10.73
CA ILE A 40 -18.32 9.06 9.42
C ILE A 40 -17.10 8.14 9.26
N LYS A 41 -15.91 8.61 9.65
CA LYS A 41 -14.67 7.81 9.64
C LYS A 41 -14.81 6.52 10.44
N LEU A 42 -15.40 6.60 11.64
CA LEU A 42 -15.71 5.42 12.47
C LEU A 42 -16.64 4.42 11.77
N CYS A 43 -17.65 4.91 11.05
CA CYS A 43 -18.57 4.06 10.29
C CYS A 43 -17.88 3.41 9.07
N LEU A 44 -16.99 4.15 8.40
CA LEU A 44 -16.26 3.65 7.22
C LEU A 44 -15.06 2.76 7.57
N MET A 45 -14.53 2.82 8.80
CA MET A 45 -13.36 2.06 9.24
C MET A 45 -13.39 0.56 8.89
N PRO A 46 -14.50 -0.18 9.10
CA PRO A 46 -14.60 -1.57 8.67
C PRO A 46 -14.41 -1.74 7.15
N LEU A 47 -15.01 -0.87 6.33
CA LEU A 47 -14.87 -0.88 4.87
C LEU A 47 -13.43 -0.56 4.45
N LEU A 48 -12.81 0.46 5.06
CA LEU A 48 -11.42 0.83 4.80
C LEU A 48 -10.45 -0.32 5.11
N LYS A 49 -10.69 -1.05 6.20
CA LYS A 49 -9.92 -2.27 6.55
C LYS A 49 -10.07 -3.36 5.51
N ILE A 50 -11.28 -3.56 4.97
CA ILE A 50 -11.52 -4.54 3.89
C ILE A 50 -10.73 -4.14 2.65
N PHE A 51 -10.79 -2.88 2.23
CA PHE A 51 -10.03 -2.40 1.07
C PHE A 51 -8.51 -2.53 1.26
N GLY A 52 -8.00 -2.20 2.44
CA GLY A 52 -6.59 -2.43 2.78
C GLY A 52 -6.20 -3.90 2.68
N ARG A 53 -7.05 -4.82 3.20
CA ARG A 53 -6.79 -6.26 3.12
C ARG A 53 -6.84 -6.78 1.69
N ILE A 54 -7.83 -6.38 0.90
CA ILE A 54 -7.94 -6.73 -0.53
C ILE A 54 -6.70 -6.27 -1.27
N ASP A 55 -6.24 -5.03 -1.05
CA ASP A 55 -5.04 -4.48 -1.70
C ASP A 55 -3.78 -5.31 -1.41
N THR A 56 -3.64 -5.84 -0.19
CA THR A 56 -2.51 -6.72 0.14
C THR A 56 -2.60 -8.12 -0.46
N ILE A 57 -3.79 -8.61 -0.79
CA ILE A 57 -3.98 -9.94 -1.38
C ILE A 57 -3.86 -9.87 -2.90
N VAL A 58 -4.50 -8.88 -3.51
CA VAL A 58 -4.47 -8.64 -4.95
C VAL A 58 -3.05 -8.31 -5.40
N LYS A 59 -2.61 -8.91 -6.51
CA LYS A 59 -1.32 -8.54 -7.13
C LYS A 59 -1.49 -7.20 -7.84
N ASN A 60 -1.09 -6.13 -7.18
CA ASN A 60 -1.06 -4.81 -7.76
C ASN A 60 0.00 -4.73 -8.87
N LYS A 61 -0.35 -4.07 -9.97
CA LYS A 61 0.56 -3.80 -11.09
C LYS A 61 1.25 -2.45 -10.97
N ASN A 62 0.64 -1.52 -10.21
CA ASN A 62 1.07 -0.14 -10.00
C ASN A 62 0.95 0.22 -8.50
N GLY A 63 1.51 1.36 -8.09
CA GLY A 63 1.47 1.85 -6.69
C GLY A 63 2.87 1.92 -6.07
N ASN A 64 2.92 1.88 -4.75
CA ASN A 64 4.16 1.93 -3.98
C ASN A 64 4.86 0.56 -3.99
N ILE A 65 6.18 0.56 -4.14
CA ILE A 65 6.98 -0.67 -4.12
C ILE A 65 7.45 -0.94 -2.69
N LEU A 66 7.06 -2.09 -2.14
CA LEU A 66 7.68 -2.68 -0.97
C LEU A 66 8.82 -3.59 -1.43
N ILE A 67 10.01 -3.41 -0.86
CA ILE A 67 11.19 -4.26 -1.10
C ILE A 67 11.61 -4.85 0.24
N ILE A 68 11.77 -6.17 0.27
CA ILE A 68 12.41 -6.90 1.35
C ILE A 68 13.74 -7.40 0.79
N GLY A 69 14.83 -6.96 1.41
CA GLY A 69 16.18 -7.35 1.01
C GLY A 69 17.06 -7.60 2.22
N GLU A 70 18.14 -8.31 1.96
CA GLU A 70 19.22 -8.62 2.90
C GLU A 70 20.50 -7.95 2.38
N LYS A 71 21.35 -7.48 3.30
CA LYS A 71 22.62 -6.87 2.95
C LYS A 71 23.75 -7.87 3.14
#